data_AF-A0A9P6XP71-F1
#
_entry.id   AF-A0A9P6XP71-F1
#
_cell.length_a   1.000
_cell.length_b   1.000
_cell.length_c   1.000
_cell.angle_alpha   90.00
_cell.angle_beta   90.00
_cell.angle_gamma   90.00
#
_symmetry.space_group_name_H-M   'P 1'
#
loop_
_entity.id
_entity.type
_entity.pdbx_description
1 polymer ?
#
loop_
_entity_poly.entity_id
_entity_poly.type
_entity_poly.pdbx_seq_one_letter_code
_entity_poly.pdbx_strand_id
1 'polypeptide(L)'
;MKRVEADQEWSLFDPRVVPEFTDLFGEAFEQAYLQAEAQGKANRTISARKLYARMMRTLAETDPASGQRDPPVQPVHRNPGSHFQR
;
A
#
# COMPACT_ATOMS: atom_id res chain seq x y z
N MET A 1 4.76 -11.67 -3.16
CA MET A 1 5.51 -10.88 -4.17
C MET A 1 5.71 -11.60 -5.49
N LYS A 2 5.99 -12.93 -5.51
CA LYS A 2 6.11 -13.76 -6.74
C LYS A 2 5.11 -13.40 -7.86
N ARG A 3 3.81 -13.31 -7.54
CA ARG A 3 2.75 -12.97 -8.52
C ARG A 3 2.79 -11.52 -9.04
N VAL A 4 3.25 -10.57 -8.23
CA VAL A 4 3.39 -9.16 -8.65
C VAL A 4 4.52 -9.03 -9.68
N GLU A 5 5.65 -9.67 -9.40
CA GLU A 5 6.82 -9.71 -10.30
C GLU A 5 6.46 -10.39 -11.63
N ALA A 6 5.74 -11.52 -11.56
CA ALA A 6 5.31 -12.29 -12.72
C ALA A 6 4.09 -11.71 -13.47
N ASP A 7 3.57 -10.54 -13.08
CA ASP A 7 2.33 -9.94 -13.63
C ASP A 7 1.09 -10.84 -13.61
N GLN A 8 1.01 -11.70 -12.60
CA GLN A 8 -0.05 -12.66 -12.47
C GLN A 8 -1.28 -12.10 -11.75
N GLU A 9 -2.36 -12.86 -11.84
CA GLU A 9 -3.61 -12.62 -11.15
C GLU A 9 -3.53 -13.07 -9.68
N TRP A 10 -4.28 -12.37 -8.81
CA TRP A 10 -4.43 -12.64 -7.39
C TRP A 10 -5.89 -12.88 -7.05
N SER A 11 -6.17 -14.02 -6.43
CA SER A 11 -7.50 -14.44 -6.02
C SER A 11 -7.76 -14.04 -4.57
N LEU A 12 -8.93 -13.47 -4.34
CA LEU A 12 -9.43 -13.05 -3.03
C LEU A 12 -10.40 -14.11 -2.53
N PHE A 13 -10.23 -14.48 -1.27
CA PHE A 13 -11.02 -15.52 -0.62
C PHE A 13 -11.76 -14.96 0.59
N ASP A 14 -12.92 -15.54 0.88
CA ASP A 14 -13.62 -15.34 2.15
C ASP A 14 -13.06 -16.33 3.18
N PRO A 15 -12.54 -15.87 4.34
CA PRO A 15 -12.09 -16.76 5.41
C PRO A 15 -13.14 -17.77 5.90
N ARG A 16 -14.44 -17.52 5.67
CA ARG A 16 -15.51 -18.48 5.99
C ARG A 16 -15.54 -19.68 5.04
N VAL A 17 -15.05 -19.51 3.81
CA VAL A 17 -15.02 -20.53 2.76
C VAL A 17 -13.72 -21.33 2.78
N VAL A 18 -12.63 -20.71 3.26
CA VAL A 18 -11.29 -21.29 3.42
C VAL A 18 -10.72 -21.01 4.83
N PRO A 19 -11.38 -21.49 5.90
CA PRO A 19 -10.95 -21.21 7.28
C PRO A 19 -9.52 -21.66 7.58
N GLU A 20 -9.04 -22.70 6.89
CA GLU A 20 -7.68 -23.21 7.03
C GLU A 20 -6.59 -22.20 6.65
N PHE A 21 -6.91 -21.16 5.87
CA PHE A 21 -5.91 -20.18 5.42
C PHE A 21 -5.31 -19.37 6.56
N THR A 22 -6.01 -19.21 7.69
CA THR A 22 -5.53 -18.39 8.80
C THR A 22 -4.42 -19.06 9.62
N ASP A 23 -4.34 -20.39 9.54
CA ASP A 23 -3.41 -21.21 10.33
C ASP A 23 -2.24 -21.75 9.49
N LEU A 24 -2.28 -21.57 8.18
CA LEU A 24 -1.27 -22.07 7.23
C LEU A 24 -0.26 -20.99 6.85
N PHE A 25 1.00 -21.40 6.70
CA PHE A 25 2.10 -20.52 6.27
C PHE A 25 3.04 -21.24 5.30
N GLY A 26 3.84 -20.48 4.56
CA GLY A 26 4.86 -21.02 3.66
C GLY A 26 4.27 -21.95 2.59
N GLU A 27 4.93 -23.07 2.35
CA GLU A 27 4.54 -24.02 1.30
C GLU A 27 3.14 -24.62 1.53
N ALA A 28 2.76 -24.89 2.78
CA ALA A 28 1.44 -25.42 3.09
C ALA A 28 0.32 -24.45 2.68
N PHE A 29 0.54 -23.15 2.91
CA PHE A 29 -0.37 -22.11 2.42
C PHE A 29 -0.37 -22.02 0.90
N GLU A 30 0.80 -22.05 0.25
CA GLU A 30 0.88 -21.98 -1.21
C GLU A 30 0.09 -23.14 -1.88
N GLN A 31 0.20 -24.36 -1.35
CA GLN A 31 -0.55 -25.50 -1.86
C GLN A 31 -2.07 -25.36 -1.63
N ALA A 32 -2.49 -25.02 -0.42
CA ALA A 32 -3.90 -24.82 -0.09
C ALA A 32 -4.53 -23.69 -0.93
N TYR A 33 -3.77 -22.62 -1.17
CA TYR A 33 -4.17 -21.50 -2.01
C TYR A 33 -4.43 -21.92 -3.47
N LEU A 34 -3.48 -22.64 -4.09
CA LEU A 34 -3.64 -23.14 -5.46
C LEU A 34 -4.80 -24.12 -5.57
N GLN A 35 -4.98 -24.98 -4.57
CA GLN A 35 -6.09 -25.92 -4.53
C GLN A 35 -7.45 -25.20 -4.44
N ALA A 36 -7.56 -24.18 -3.59
CA ALA A 36 -8.78 -23.40 -3.47
C ALA A 36 -9.12 -22.61 -4.76
N GLU A 37 -8.10 -22.09 -5.46
CA GLU A 37 -8.29 -21.50 -6.80
C GLU A 37 -8.84 -22.55 -7.78
N ALA A 38 -8.26 -23.74 -7.84
CA ALA A 38 -8.71 -24.82 -8.72
C ALA A 38 -10.15 -25.31 -8.38
N GLN A 39 -10.54 -25.22 -7.11
CA GLN A 39 -11.89 -25.54 -6.64
C GLN A 39 -12.91 -24.42 -6.90
N GLY A 40 -12.50 -23.27 -7.44
CA GLY A 40 -13.39 -22.14 -7.70
C GLY A 40 -13.89 -21.43 -6.43
N LYS A 41 -13.17 -21.58 -5.31
CA LYS A 41 -13.53 -20.93 -4.03
C LYS A 41 -13.17 -19.43 -3.98
N ALA A 42 -12.53 -18.92 -5.02
CA ALA A 42 -12.16 -17.52 -5.13
C ALA A 42 -13.41 -16.66 -5.37
N ASN A 43 -13.63 -15.65 -4.51
CA ASN A 43 -14.73 -14.71 -4.67
C ASN A 43 -14.48 -13.72 -5.82
N ARG A 44 -13.21 -13.37 -6.03
CA ARG A 44 -12.80 -12.41 -7.04
C ARG A 44 -11.33 -12.60 -7.37
N THR A 45 -10.99 -12.43 -8.64
CA THR A 45 -9.61 -12.39 -9.10
C THR A 45 -9.29 -11.01 -9.68
N ILE A 46 -8.10 -10.49 -9.36
CA ILE A 46 -7.61 -9.17 -9.81
C ILE A 46 -6.11 -9.24 -10.11
N SER A 47 -5.61 -8.39 -11.01
CA SER A 47 -4.16 -8.24 -11.23
C SER A 47 -3.41 -7.97 -9.91
N ALA A 48 -2.37 -8.78 -9.64
CA ALA A 48 -1.54 -8.64 -8.45
C ALA A 48 -0.82 -7.29 -8.42
N ARG A 49 -0.35 -6.78 -9.57
CA ARG A 49 0.26 -5.44 -9.67
C ARG A 49 -0.71 -4.33 -9.29
N LYS A 50 -1.96 -4.43 -9.75
CA LYS A 50 -3.00 -3.44 -9.43
C LYS A 50 -3.35 -3.45 -7.94
N LEU A 51 -3.43 -4.63 -7.33
CA LEU A 51 -3.63 -4.76 -5.88
C LEU A 51 -2.48 -4.11 -5.11
N TYR A 52 -1.23 -4.42 -5.50
CA TYR A 52 -0.03 -3.88 -4.87
C TYR A 52 0.04 -2.35 -4.98
N ALA A 53 -0.17 -1.79 -6.17
CA ALA A 53 -0.17 -0.35 -6.39
C ALA A 53 -1.20 0.39 -5.50
N ARG A 54 -2.38 -0.20 -5.30
CA ARG A 54 -3.40 0.36 -4.39
C ARG A 54 -2.93 0.37 -2.94
N MET A 55 -2.30 -0.72 -2.47
CA MET A 55 -1.76 -0.77 -1.11
C MET A 55 -0.67 0.29 -0.91
N MET A 56 0.25 0.44 -1.86
CA MET A 56 1.32 1.44 -1.77
C MET A 56 0.77 2.87 -1.75
N ARG A 57 -0.26 3.14 -2.55
CA ARG A 57 -0.93 4.44 -2.54
C ARG A 57 -1.54 4.75 -1.17
N THR A 58 -2.26 3.79 -0.57
CA THR A 58 -2.85 3.98 0.76
C THR A 58 -1.80 4.22 1.83
N LEU A 59 -0.65 3.53 1.77
CA LEU A 59 0.47 3.78 2.69
C LEU A 59 1.05 5.18 2.51
N ALA A 60 1.26 5.63 1.27
CA ALA A 60 1.76 6.98 0.99
C ALA A 60 0.81 8.10 1.47
N GLU A 61 -0.50 7.86 1.36
CA GLU A 61 -1.54 8.82 1.80
C GLU A 61 -1.70 8.89 3.33
N THR A 62 -1.34 7.84 4.06
CA THR A 62 -1.55 7.75 5.52
C THR A 62 -0.27 7.90 6.35
N ASP A 63 0.90 7.89 5.72
CA ASP A 63 2.17 8.15 6.40
C ASP A 63 2.24 9.62 6.87
N PRO A 64 2.25 9.90 8.19
CA PRO A 64 2.39 11.27 8.70
C PRO A 64 3.74 11.93 8.34
N ALA A 65 4.74 11.15 7.89
CA ALA A 65 6.02 11.69 7.44
C ALA A 65 5.97 12.33 6.03
N SER A 66 4.90 12.09 5.25
CA SER A 66 4.67 12.75 3.96
C SER A 66 3.90 14.07 4.08
N GLY A 67 3.57 14.49 5.31
CA GLY A 67 3.07 15.82 5.60
C GLY A 67 4.04 16.85 5.03
N GLN A 68 3.58 17.55 4.00
CA GLN A 68 4.13 18.79 3.47
C GLN A 68 4.48 19.69 4.67
N ARG A 69 5.72 19.59 5.18
CA ARG A 69 6.21 20.55 6.17
C ARG A 69 6.30 21.85 5.40
N ASP A 70 5.39 22.77 5.70
CA ASP A 70 5.55 24.16 5.27
C ASP A 70 7.00 24.55 5.56
N PRO A 71 7.74 25.10 4.58
CA PRO A 71 9.09 25.56 4.84
C PRO A 71 9.02 26.52 6.03
N PRO A 72 9.96 26.44 6.99
CA PRO A 72 9.95 27.34 8.12
C PRO A 72 9.88 28.77 7.58
N VAL A 73 8.84 29.51 7.98
CA VAL A 73 8.70 30.93 7.66
C VAL A 73 9.96 31.60 8.19
N GLN A 74 10.89 31.93 7.30
CA GLN A 74 12.10 32.61 7.71
C GLN A 74 11.67 33.92 8.39
N PRO A 75 12.16 34.22 9.60
CA PRO A 75 11.86 35.50 10.22
C PRO A 75 12.39 36.58 9.27
N VAL A 76 11.48 37.39 8.73
CA VAL A 76 11.85 38.62 8.05
C VAL A 76 12.64 39.44 9.06
N HIS A 77 13.96 39.50 8.86
CA HIS A 77 14.80 40.43 9.58
C HIS A 77 14.41 41.82 9.07
N ARG A 78 13.41 42.45 9.70
CA ARG A 78 13.10 43.86 9.47
C ARG A 78 14.36 44.64 9.86
N ASN A 79 15.02 45.21 8.86
CA ASN A 79 16.12 46.13 9.05
C ASN A 79 15.55 47.45 9.59
N PRO A 80 15.80 47.86 10.84
CA PRO A 80 15.36 49.15 11.37
C PRO A 80 16.35 50.22 10.91
N GLY A 81 16.40 50.52 9.61
CA GLY A 81 17.45 51.39 9.08
C GLY A 81 17.17 52.12 7.76
N SER A 82 15.99 52.00 7.17
CA SER A 82 15.66 52.74 5.94
C SER A 82 14.52 53.72 6.16
N HIS A 83 14.77 54.72 7.00
CA HIS A 83 14.12 56.02 6.89
C HIS A 83 15.20 57.09 6.97
N PHE A 84 15.08 58.07 6.07
CA PHE A 84 15.94 59.24 5.83
C PHE A 84 17.10 59.04 4.85
N GLN A 85 16.85 59.39 3.59
CA GLN A 85 17.39 60.63 3.04
C GLN A 85 16.40 61.24 2.02
N ARG A 86 16.20 62.55 2.18
CA ARG A 86 15.55 63.46 1.22
C ARG A 86 16.44 63.66 0.00
#